data_AF-A0A836VNE0-F1
#
_entry.id   AF-A0A836VNE0-F1
#
_cell.length_a   1.000
_cell.length_b   1.000
_cell.length_c   1.000
_cell.angle_alpha   90.00
_cell.angle_beta   90.00
_cell.angle_gamma   90.00
#
_symmetry.space_group_name_H-M   'P 1'
#
loop_
_entity.id
_entity.type
_entity.pdbx_description
1 polymer ?
#
loop_
_entity_poly.entity_id
_entity_poly.type
_entity_poly.pdbx_seq_one_letter_code
_entity_poly.pdbx_strand_id
1 'polypeptide(L)'
;MSGNPIKNKIFNLLDIECSKRILLMDGAMGTMIQKYKFEEPDYRGDFFKHHSIDLKGNNDVLNITKIDAIKEIHKQYILSGADIIETNSFNGTKIAQSDYNLEDYVRDININAVQAVKEAISETVDKVEGRKIFIAGAMGPTNRTASMSPDVEDPGKRNVTFDQLAQAYYEQSKYLLEGGVDLFLPETTFDTLNLKAAIFGLNTLFREIGFRLPVFLSVTFSDKSGRTLSGQTINAFWESIRHANPYAVGMNCGLGASSLINYIETLSEIADTKIFCYPNAGLPNPLSDTGYDETPDMTSKEIKKFVDSSLLNFVGGCCGTTPDHINAIKKVIKGATPRKKLQKRNLSSYSGLEHLTKDETNSFLVIGERTNVTGSPQFARLIKEGAYEEALEIAKQQVANGAHIIDINFDEGLLDSEQCMTNYLNLIASDPDITKVPIMIDSSKWSVLEAGLKCIQGRGIVNSISLKEGED
;
A
#
# COMPACT_ATOMS: atom_id res chain seq x y z
N MET A 1 -15.02 1.01 24.06
CA MET A 1 -16.06 0.17 23.43
C MET A 1 -15.38 -0.72 22.40
N SER A 2 -15.14 -1.98 22.73
CA SER A 2 -14.19 -2.90 22.07
C SER A 2 -14.86 -3.87 21.07
N GLY A 3 -15.81 -3.37 20.28
CA GLY A 3 -16.43 -4.16 19.20
C GLY A 3 -15.65 -4.01 17.90
N ASN A 4 -15.59 -5.08 17.10
CA ASN A 4 -15.14 -4.97 15.70
C ASN A 4 -16.06 -3.99 14.95
N PRO A 5 -15.53 -3.03 14.17
CA PRO A 5 -16.36 -2.06 13.45
C PRO A 5 -17.38 -2.74 12.53
N ILE A 6 -18.61 -2.24 12.53
CA ILE A 6 -19.69 -2.79 11.71
C ILE A 6 -19.42 -2.50 10.23
N LYS A 7 -19.62 -3.48 9.35
CA LYS A 7 -19.49 -3.26 7.90
C LYS A 7 -20.56 -2.29 7.39
N ASN A 8 -20.14 -1.25 6.68
CA ASN A 8 -21.05 -0.33 5.99
C ASN A 8 -21.82 -1.03 4.85
N LYS A 9 -23.01 -0.52 4.49
CA LYS A 9 -23.83 -1.01 3.37
C LYS A 9 -23.09 -1.10 2.02
N ILE A 10 -22.02 -0.32 1.83
CA ILE A 10 -21.20 -0.39 0.60
C ILE A 10 -20.63 -1.80 0.37
N PHE A 11 -20.30 -2.56 1.43
CA PHE A 11 -19.86 -3.96 1.28
C PHE A 11 -20.87 -4.79 0.49
N ASN A 12 -22.16 -4.69 0.87
CA ASN A 12 -23.23 -5.45 0.20
C ASN A 12 -23.43 -4.98 -1.24
N LEU A 13 -23.35 -3.68 -1.51
CA LEU A 13 -23.47 -3.15 -2.88
C LEU A 13 -22.35 -3.65 -3.79
N LEU A 14 -21.10 -3.61 -3.31
CA LEU A 14 -19.98 -4.15 -4.06
C LEU A 14 -20.09 -5.67 -4.22
N ASP A 15 -20.54 -6.41 -3.20
CA ASP A 15 -20.72 -7.87 -3.30
C ASP A 15 -21.77 -8.24 -4.37
N ILE A 16 -22.88 -7.51 -4.43
CA ILE A 16 -23.93 -7.69 -5.44
C ILE A 16 -23.40 -7.42 -6.86
N GLU A 17 -22.61 -6.37 -7.04
CA GLU A 17 -22.10 -6.00 -8.36
C GLU A 17 -20.95 -6.93 -8.80
N CYS A 18 -20.01 -7.22 -7.91
CA CYS A 18 -18.87 -8.10 -8.18
C CYS A 18 -19.26 -9.58 -8.34
N SER A 19 -20.44 -10.02 -7.86
CA SER A 19 -20.90 -11.38 -8.10
C SER A 19 -21.42 -11.58 -9.52
N LYS A 20 -21.81 -10.50 -10.20
CA LYS A 20 -22.40 -10.55 -11.54
C LYS A 20 -21.36 -10.38 -12.64
N ARG A 21 -20.32 -9.56 -12.41
CA ARG A 21 -19.35 -9.13 -13.43
C ARG A 21 -18.06 -8.61 -12.81
N ILE A 22 -17.02 -8.53 -13.62
CA ILE A 22 -15.80 -7.78 -13.28
C ILE A 22 -16.15 -6.29 -13.29
N LEU A 23 -15.74 -5.56 -12.25
CA LEU A 23 -15.94 -4.11 -12.17
C LEU A 23 -14.74 -3.36 -12.75
N LEU A 24 -15.03 -2.26 -13.43
CA LEU A 24 -14.03 -1.43 -14.11
C LEU A 24 -13.61 -0.27 -13.21
N MET A 25 -12.33 -0.15 -12.93
CA MET A 25 -11.71 1.03 -12.34
C MET A 25 -11.35 2.02 -13.46
N ASP A 26 -11.12 3.29 -13.14
CA ASP A 26 -10.72 4.31 -14.10
C ASP A 26 -9.25 4.17 -14.53
N GLY A 27 -8.73 5.22 -15.17
CA GLY A 27 -7.38 5.31 -15.70
C GLY A 27 -6.55 6.39 -15.01
N ALA A 28 -5.41 6.76 -15.60
CA ALA A 28 -4.51 7.74 -15.00
C ALA A 28 -5.06 9.18 -14.93
N MET A 29 -5.24 9.69 -13.71
CA MET A 29 -5.46 11.11 -13.46
C MET A 29 -4.26 11.96 -13.91
N GLY A 30 -3.04 11.62 -13.48
CA GLY A 30 -1.83 12.40 -13.75
C GLY A 30 -1.54 12.59 -15.24
N THR A 31 -1.62 11.52 -16.04
CA THR A 31 -1.42 11.59 -17.50
C THR A 31 -2.51 12.45 -18.19
N MET A 32 -3.73 12.44 -17.66
CA MET A 32 -4.80 13.30 -18.20
C MET A 32 -4.60 14.77 -17.83
N ILE A 33 -4.13 15.08 -16.62
CA ILE A 33 -3.76 16.44 -16.20
C ILE A 33 -2.65 17.01 -17.10
N GLN A 34 -1.63 16.21 -17.43
CA GLN A 34 -0.52 16.65 -18.28
C GLN A 34 -0.98 17.19 -19.65
N LYS A 35 -2.11 16.72 -20.19
CA LYS A 35 -2.66 17.21 -21.47
C LYS A 35 -3.16 18.65 -21.42
N TYR A 36 -3.53 19.15 -20.24
CA TYR A 36 -3.93 20.54 -20.05
C TYR A 36 -2.74 21.51 -20.09
N LYS A 37 -1.50 21.00 -19.96
CA LYS A 37 -0.26 21.78 -19.96
C LYS A 37 -0.31 22.94 -18.95
N PHE A 38 -0.83 22.66 -17.75
CA PHE A 38 -0.89 23.64 -16.68
C PHE A 38 0.51 24.13 -16.29
N GLU A 39 0.60 25.42 -16.06
CA GLU A 39 1.82 26.11 -15.64
C GLU A 39 1.69 26.59 -14.20
N GLU A 40 2.78 27.07 -13.60
CA GLU A 40 2.81 27.51 -12.20
C GLU A 40 1.61 28.39 -11.76
N PRO A 41 1.15 29.37 -12.55
CA PRO A 41 -0.03 30.17 -12.19
C PRO A 41 -1.33 29.35 -12.03
N ASP A 42 -1.44 28.23 -12.73
CA ASP A 42 -2.60 27.34 -12.65
C ASP A 42 -2.61 26.53 -11.36
N TYR A 43 -1.45 26.04 -10.92
CA TYR A 43 -1.29 25.34 -9.63
C TYR A 43 -1.46 26.29 -8.45
N ARG A 44 -1.09 27.56 -8.61
CA ARG A 44 -1.32 28.57 -7.56
C ARG A 44 -2.77 29.04 -7.47
N GLY A 45 -3.40 29.24 -8.63
CA GLY A 45 -4.68 29.94 -8.72
C GLY A 45 -4.65 31.29 -7.99
N ASP A 46 -5.83 31.79 -7.62
CA ASP A 46 -5.92 33.00 -6.80
C ASP A 46 -5.54 32.75 -5.33
N PHE A 47 -5.72 31.52 -4.86
CA PHE A 47 -5.61 31.15 -3.46
C PHE A 47 -4.15 31.08 -2.97
N PHE A 48 -3.22 30.60 -3.81
CA PHE A 48 -1.80 30.44 -3.48
C PHE A 48 -0.89 31.39 -4.27
N LYS A 49 -1.43 32.52 -4.72
CA LYS A 49 -0.73 33.51 -5.56
C LYS A 49 0.61 33.97 -4.97
N HIS A 50 0.70 34.07 -3.64
CA HIS A 50 1.89 34.53 -2.92
C HIS A 50 2.63 33.41 -2.17
N HIS A 51 2.37 32.15 -2.51
CA HIS A 51 3.03 31.01 -1.87
C HIS A 51 4.55 31.05 -2.06
N SER A 52 5.32 30.62 -1.06
CA SER A 52 6.77 30.87 -1.02
C SER A 52 7.61 30.02 -1.97
N ILE A 53 7.06 28.90 -2.42
CA ILE A 53 7.74 27.94 -3.31
C ILE A 53 6.82 27.55 -4.47
N ASP A 54 7.38 26.91 -5.49
CA ASP A 54 6.63 26.46 -6.66
C ASP A 54 5.68 25.31 -6.32
N LEU A 55 4.48 25.36 -6.90
CA LEU A 55 3.43 24.35 -6.72
C LEU A 55 3.25 23.45 -7.95
N LYS A 56 3.88 23.79 -9.08
CA LYS A 56 3.83 22.99 -10.31
C LYS A 56 4.30 21.55 -10.03
N GLY A 57 3.46 20.60 -10.45
CA GLY A 57 3.66 19.17 -10.23
C GLY A 57 2.87 18.61 -9.05
N ASN A 58 2.36 19.45 -8.14
CA ASN A 58 1.43 19.02 -7.10
C ASN A 58 0.02 18.87 -7.67
N ASN A 59 -0.26 17.77 -8.36
CA ASN A 59 -1.56 17.54 -9.01
C ASN A 59 -2.74 17.59 -8.03
N ASP A 60 -2.53 17.23 -6.77
CA ASP A 60 -3.54 17.24 -5.72
C ASP A 60 -4.04 18.66 -5.39
N VAL A 61 -3.20 19.70 -5.54
CA VAL A 61 -3.62 21.10 -5.31
C VAL A 61 -4.64 21.58 -6.34
N LEU A 62 -4.68 20.94 -7.51
CA LEU A 62 -5.63 21.28 -8.58
C LEU A 62 -7.07 20.98 -8.19
N ASN A 63 -7.32 20.19 -7.14
CA ASN A 63 -8.65 20.07 -6.55
C ASN A 63 -9.17 21.40 -5.98
N ILE A 64 -8.28 22.31 -5.59
CA ILE A 64 -8.63 23.64 -5.10
C ILE A 64 -8.60 24.64 -6.24
N THR A 65 -7.55 24.63 -7.07
CA THR A 65 -7.30 25.72 -8.02
C THR A 65 -7.89 25.49 -9.40
N LYS A 66 -8.15 24.23 -9.80
CA LYS A 66 -8.63 23.83 -11.14
C LYS A 66 -9.64 22.68 -11.07
N ILE A 67 -10.57 22.75 -10.11
CA ILE A 67 -11.56 21.68 -9.86
C ILE A 67 -12.37 21.28 -11.10
N ASP A 68 -12.71 22.24 -11.98
CA ASP A 68 -13.45 21.96 -13.22
C ASP A 68 -12.68 21.05 -14.18
N ALA A 69 -11.36 21.17 -14.26
CA ALA A 69 -10.54 20.29 -15.08
C ALA A 69 -10.48 18.87 -14.50
N ILE A 70 -10.33 18.74 -13.18
CA ILE A 70 -10.35 17.45 -12.48
C ILE A 70 -11.70 16.75 -12.66
N LYS A 71 -12.79 17.50 -12.47
CA LYS A 71 -14.16 17.03 -12.73
C LYS A 71 -14.35 16.56 -14.17
N GLU A 72 -13.85 17.31 -15.15
CA GLU A 72 -13.93 16.93 -16.56
C GLU A 72 -13.22 15.60 -16.84
N ILE A 73 -12.04 15.37 -16.26
CA ILE A 73 -11.33 14.08 -16.37
C ILE A 73 -12.16 12.94 -15.78
N HIS A 74 -12.73 13.11 -14.59
CA HIS A 74 -13.61 12.10 -13.97
C HIS A 74 -14.82 11.79 -14.85
N LYS A 75 -15.47 12.81 -15.44
CA LYS A 75 -16.61 12.61 -16.36
C LYS A 75 -16.21 11.75 -17.56
N GLN A 76 -15.04 11.98 -18.14
CA GLN A 76 -14.57 11.19 -19.28
C GLN A 76 -14.42 9.70 -18.91
N TYR A 77 -13.85 9.39 -17.74
CA TYR A 77 -13.75 7.99 -17.29
C TYR A 77 -15.11 7.37 -16.94
N ILE A 78 -16.00 8.12 -16.30
CA ILE A 78 -17.37 7.68 -16.01
C ILE A 78 -18.10 7.33 -17.32
N LEU A 79 -18.01 8.20 -18.34
CA LEU A 79 -18.66 7.99 -19.63
C LEU A 79 -18.02 6.85 -20.44
N SER A 80 -16.72 6.60 -20.27
CA SER A 80 -16.06 5.39 -20.80
C SER A 80 -16.47 4.10 -20.11
N GLY A 81 -17.14 4.18 -18.96
CA GLY A 81 -17.77 3.05 -18.28
C GLY A 81 -17.07 2.59 -17.00
N ALA A 82 -16.14 3.37 -16.44
CA ALA A 82 -15.54 3.06 -15.14
C ALA A 82 -16.60 3.06 -14.04
N ASP A 83 -16.67 1.98 -13.25
CA ASP A 83 -17.58 1.74 -12.13
C ASP A 83 -17.01 2.27 -10.80
N ILE A 84 -15.69 2.32 -10.69
CA ILE A 84 -14.96 2.85 -9.54
C ILE A 84 -14.10 4.00 -10.07
N ILE A 85 -14.24 5.18 -9.46
CA ILE A 85 -13.46 6.38 -9.80
C ILE A 85 -12.55 6.72 -8.63
N GLU A 86 -11.26 6.83 -8.90
CA GLU A 86 -10.26 7.24 -7.92
C GLU A 86 -10.31 8.76 -7.73
N THR A 87 -10.24 9.21 -6.48
CA THR A 87 -10.09 10.63 -6.17
C THR A 87 -8.71 11.13 -6.58
N ASN A 88 -8.59 12.38 -7.02
CA ASN A 88 -7.27 13.01 -7.23
C ASN A 88 -6.59 13.36 -5.89
N SER A 89 -6.23 12.35 -5.09
CA SER A 89 -5.71 12.52 -3.73
C SER A 89 -4.48 11.66 -3.44
N PHE A 90 -3.75 11.27 -4.48
CA PHE A 90 -2.58 10.39 -4.37
C PHE A 90 -1.54 10.92 -3.36
N ASN A 91 -1.28 12.23 -3.36
CA ASN A 91 -0.35 12.89 -2.43
C ASN A 91 -1.10 13.72 -1.37
N GLY A 92 -2.36 13.40 -1.09
CA GLY A 92 -3.20 14.09 -0.11
C GLY A 92 -2.82 13.84 1.37
N THR A 93 -1.55 13.65 1.69
CA THR A 93 -1.06 13.48 3.08
C THR A 93 -0.21 14.68 3.49
N LYS A 94 -0.12 14.97 4.80
CA LYS A 94 0.81 15.99 5.31
C LYS A 94 2.26 15.74 4.91
N ILE A 95 2.68 14.47 4.90
CA ILE A 95 4.05 14.09 4.55
C ILE A 95 4.36 14.43 3.09
N ALA A 96 3.46 14.14 2.15
CA ALA A 96 3.70 14.48 0.75
C ALA A 96 3.52 15.99 0.49
N GLN A 97 2.55 16.63 1.15
CA GLN A 97 2.30 18.07 0.98
C GLN A 97 3.37 18.95 1.63
N SER A 98 4.22 18.42 2.54
CA SER A 98 5.33 19.19 3.12
C SER A 98 6.40 19.56 2.10
N ASP A 99 6.57 18.78 1.02
CA ASP A 99 7.47 19.15 -0.09
C ASP A 99 6.99 20.43 -0.81
N TYR A 100 5.72 20.80 -0.63
CA TYR A 100 5.08 21.98 -1.18
C TYR A 100 4.67 23.01 -0.12
N ASN A 101 5.01 22.83 1.16
CA ASN A 101 4.55 23.67 2.29
C ASN A 101 3.01 23.83 2.33
N LEU A 102 2.26 22.77 2.04
CA LEU A 102 0.79 22.77 2.01
C LEU A 102 0.13 21.81 3.03
N GLU A 103 0.83 21.50 4.13
CA GLU A 103 0.34 20.59 5.18
C GLU A 103 -1.01 21.04 5.77
N ASP A 104 -1.23 22.35 5.90
CA ASP A 104 -2.47 22.93 6.43
C ASP A 104 -3.66 22.81 5.47
N TYR A 105 -3.42 22.53 4.18
CA TYR A 105 -4.46 22.41 3.15
C TYR A 105 -4.84 20.97 2.84
N VAL A 106 -4.24 19.99 3.53
CA VAL A 106 -4.51 18.55 3.33
C VAL A 106 -6.00 18.22 3.47
N ARG A 107 -6.72 18.87 4.40
CA ARG A 107 -8.16 18.66 4.54
C ARG A 107 -8.92 19.10 3.29
N ASP A 108 -8.67 20.31 2.82
CA ASP A 108 -9.39 20.88 1.67
C ASP A 108 -9.05 20.15 0.37
N ILE A 109 -7.78 19.75 0.19
CA ILE A 109 -7.34 18.91 -0.93
C ILE A 109 -8.18 17.63 -1.01
N ASN A 110 -8.30 16.88 0.09
CA ASN A 110 -9.00 15.59 0.09
C ASN A 110 -10.52 15.74 -0.03
N ILE A 111 -11.13 16.71 0.66
CA ILE A 111 -12.58 16.93 0.57
C ILE A 111 -12.96 17.37 -0.85
N ASN A 112 -12.19 18.30 -1.45
CA ASN A 112 -12.44 18.76 -2.81
C ASN A 112 -12.18 17.66 -3.86
N ALA A 113 -11.22 16.75 -3.60
CA ALA A 113 -11.01 15.57 -4.46
C ALA A 113 -12.27 14.71 -4.53
N VAL A 114 -12.94 14.46 -3.40
CA VAL A 114 -14.21 13.70 -3.37
C VAL A 114 -15.34 14.49 -4.02
N GLN A 115 -15.40 15.81 -3.78
CA GLN A 115 -16.41 16.68 -4.35
C GLN A 115 -16.34 16.69 -5.89
N ALA A 116 -15.14 16.75 -6.48
CA ALA A 116 -14.95 16.69 -7.92
C ALA A 116 -15.55 15.41 -8.53
N VAL A 117 -15.37 14.26 -7.89
CA VAL A 117 -15.98 12.99 -8.32
C VAL A 117 -17.50 13.02 -8.18
N LYS A 118 -18.03 13.53 -7.05
CA LYS A 118 -19.48 13.65 -6.83
C LYS A 118 -20.17 14.53 -7.86
N GLU A 119 -19.57 15.66 -8.20
CA GLU A 119 -20.09 16.54 -9.26
C GLU A 119 -20.01 15.88 -10.62
N ALA A 120 -18.90 15.20 -10.94
CA ALA A 120 -18.79 14.44 -12.19
C ALA A 120 -19.88 13.36 -12.31
N ILE A 121 -20.19 12.64 -11.22
CA ILE A 121 -21.30 11.68 -11.17
C ILE A 121 -22.65 12.39 -11.39
N SER A 122 -22.88 13.51 -10.71
CA SER A 122 -24.13 14.28 -10.86
C SER A 122 -24.33 14.80 -12.28
N GLU A 123 -23.28 15.31 -12.92
CA GLU A 123 -23.33 15.86 -14.29
C GLU A 123 -23.44 14.78 -15.38
N THR A 124 -23.21 13.50 -15.03
CA THR A 124 -23.25 12.37 -15.97
C THR A 124 -24.39 11.38 -15.70
N VAL A 125 -25.22 11.63 -14.68
CA VAL A 125 -26.26 10.69 -14.21
C VAL A 125 -27.21 10.23 -15.32
N ASP A 126 -27.65 11.15 -16.19
CA ASP A 126 -28.57 10.86 -17.30
C ASP A 126 -27.93 10.03 -18.42
N LYS A 127 -26.59 9.92 -18.43
CA LYS A 127 -25.81 9.25 -19.47
C LYS A 127 -25.28 7.88 -19.05
N VAL A 128 -25.44 7.49 -17.79
CA VAL A 128 -24.88 6.25 -17.23
C VAL A 128 -25.92 5.16 -16.93
N GLU A 129 -27.16 5.32 -17.42
CA GLU A 129 -28.23 4.30 -17.37
C GLU A 129 -28.47 3.72 -15.96
N GLY A 130 -28.37 4.55 -14.91
CA GLY A 130 -28.55 4.13 -13.52
C GLY A 130 -27.44 3.25 -12.95
N ARG A 131 -26.31 3.10 -13.65
CA ARG A 131 -25.11 2.40 -13.17
C ARG A 131 -24.56 3.08 -11.92
N LYS A 132 -24.36 2.31 -10.86
CA LYS A 132 -23.76 2.80 -9.62
C LYS A 132 -22.27 3.05 -9.84
N ILE A 133 -21.85 4.29 -9.59
CA ILE A 133 -20.44 4.69 -9.54
C ILE A 133 -20.01 4.72 -8.06
N PHE A 134 -18.86 4.11 -7.77
CA PHE A 134 -18.23 4.10 -6.46
C PHE A 134 -17.05 5.07 -6.44
N ILE A 135 -16.89 5.80 -5.34
CA ILE A 135 -15.76 6.71 -5.14
C ILE A 135 -14.69 6.02 -4.31
N ALA A 136 -13.50 5.84 -4.88
CA ALA A 136 -12.33 5.31 -4.20
C ALA A 136 -11.45 6.45 -3.70
N GLY A 137 -11.25 6.53 -2.39
CA GLY A 137 -10.28 7.42 -1.77
C GLY A 137 -8.87 6.92 -2.04
N ALA A 138 -8.22 7.46 -3.08
CA ALA A 138 -6.86 7.11 -3.46
C ALA A 138 -5.85 7.66 -2.45
N MET A 139 -4.93 6.81 -1.98
CA MET A 139 -3.93 7.14 -0.98
C MET A 139 -2.59 6.57 -1.45
N GLY A 140 -1.71 7.43 -1.98
CA GLY A 140 -0.39 7.04 -2.45
C GLY A 140 0.58 6.72 -1.31
N PRO A 141 1.77 6.17 -1.61
CA PRO A 141 2.72 5.66 -0.62
C PRO A 141 3.50 6.72 0.16
N THR A 142 3.26 8.01 -0.10
CA THR A 142 4.10 9.18 0.26
C THR A 142 5.47 9.20 -0.45
N ASN A 143 6.24 10.26 -0.21
CA ASN A 143 7.63 10.47 -0.67
C ASN A 143 8.69 9.99 0.33
N ARG A 144 8.29 9.28 1.40
CA ARG A 144 9.17 8.81 2.49
C ARG A 144 8.99 7.30 2.71
N THR A 145 10.02 6.62 3.21
CA THR A 145 10.01 5.16 3.46
C THR A 145 10.33 4.86 4.91
N ALA A 146 9.60 3.91 5.49
CA ALA A 146 9.84 3.44 6.84
C ALA A 146 10.79 2.23 6.89
N SER A 147 10.84 1.41 5.84
CA SER A 147 11.71 0.22 5.82
C SER A 147 13.10 0.48 5.25
N MET A 148 13.27 1.54 4.45
CA MET A 148 14.50 1.87 3.74
C MET A 148 15.12 3.18 4.21
N SER A 149 16.45 3.22 4.28
CA SER A 149 17.19 4.45 4.54
C SER A 149 17.21 5.36 3.31
N PRO A 150 17.07 6.68 3.48
CA PRO A 150 17.30 7.66 2.42
C PRO A 150 18.79 7.95 2.18
N ASP A 151 19.69 7.39 3.00
CA ASP A 151 21.10 7.73 3.07
C ASP A 151 21.95 6.46 2.97
N VAL A 152 22.75 6.35 1.90
CA VAL A 152 23.54 5.14 1.62
C VAL A 152 24.66 4.95 2.65
N GLU A 153 25.15 6.03 3.24
CA GLU A 153 26.23 6.00 4.24
C GLU A 153 25.70 5.72 5.66
N ASP A 154 24.39 5.81 5.87
CA ASP A 154 23.73 5.49 7.14
C ASP A 154 22.52 4.56 6.89
N PRO A 155 22.74 3.23 6.79
CA PRO A 155 21.68 2.27 6.50
C PRO A 155 20.59 2.18 7.58
N GLY A 156 20.88 2.65 8.81
CA GLY A 156 19.95 2.68 9.93
C GLY A 156 19.03 3.91 9.95
N LYS A 157 19.37 4.97 9.21
CA LYS A 157 18.61 6.22 9.17
C LYS A 157 17.20 6.03 8.62
N ARG A 158 16.24 6.76 9.17
CA ARG A 158 14.88 6.89 8.63
C ARG A 158 14.48 8.37 8.60
N ASN A 159 13.86 8.81 7.50
CA ASN A 159 13.34 10.17 7.36
C ASN A 159 11.88 10.30 7.79
N VAL A 160 11.26 9.18 8.18
CA VAL A 160 9.91 9.11 8.70
C VAL A 160 9.79 7.93 9.66
N THR A 161 8.89 8.04 10.63
CA THR A 161 8.55 6.95 11.56
C THR A 161 7.22 6.30 11.19
N PHE A 162 6.99 5.08 11.66
CA PHE A 162 5.71 4.40 11.51
C PHE A 162 4.54 5.24 12.03
N ASP A 163 4.71 5.87 13.20
CA ASP A 163 3.66 6.67 13.85
C ASP A 163 3.33 7.93 13.04
N GLN A 164 4.34 8.60 12.45
CA GLN A 164 4.12 9.74 11.56
C GLN A 164 3.33 9.34 10.30
N LEU A 165 3.68 8.21 9.67
CA LEU A 165 2.93 7.68 8.52
C LEU A 165 1.50 7.31 8.92
N ALA A 166 1.34 6.59 10.03
CA ALA A 166 0.02 6.15 10.52
C ALA A 166 -0.89 7.35 10.81
N GLN A 167 -0.34 8.41 11.42
CA GLN A 167 -1.07 9.65 11.66
C GLN A 167 -1.43 10.37 10.36
N ALA A 168 -0.51 10.48 9.41
CA ALA A 168 -0.77 11.12 8.12
C ALA A 168 -1.86 10.40 7.33
N TYR A 169 -1.84 9.07 7.30
CA TYR A 169 -2.88 8.27 6.65
C TYR A 169 -4.21 8.30 7.42
N TYR A 170 -4.20 8.33 8.75
CA TYR A 170 -5.42 8.53 9.55
C TYR A 170 -6.10 9.85 9.20
N GLU A 171 -5.34 10.95 9.16
CA GLU A 171 -5.88 12.28 8.82
C GLU A 171 -6.44 12.31 7.40
N GLN A 172 -5.67 11.83 6.42
CA GLN A 172 -6.14 11.74 5.04
C GLN A 172 -7.43 10.91 4.94
N SER A 173 -7.47 9.74 5.58
CA SER A 173 -8.63 8.85 5.58
C SER A 173 -9.85 9.53 6.18
N LYS A 174 -9.66 10.31 7.25
CA LYS A 174 -10.72 11.06 7.92
C LYS A 174 -11.33 12.10 6.98
N TYR A 175 -10.50 12.85 6.25
CA TYR A 175 -10.97 13.88 5.31
C TYR A 175 -11.62 13.30 4.06
N LEU A 176 -11.09 12.18 3.54
CA LEU A 176 -11.75 11.44 2.45
C LEU A 176 -13.12 10.88 2.90
N LEU A 177 -13.22 10.35 4.12
CA LEU A 177 -14.49 9.90 4.69
C LEU A 177 -15.49 11.05 4.86
N GLU A 178 -15.02 12.19 5.36
CA GLU A 178 -15.83 13.42 5.50
C GLU A 178 -16.34 13.89 4.13
N GLY A 179 -15.48 13.87 3.11
CA GLY A 179 -15.85 14.12 1.73
C GLY A 179 -16.87 13.11 1.19
N GLY A 180 -16.91 11.89 1.72
CA GLY A 180 -17.90 10.86 1.44
C GLY A 180 -17.48 9.83 0.39
N VAL A 181 -16.27 9.28 0.50
CA VAL A 181 -15.82 8.11 -0.27
C VAL A 181 -16.65 6.85 0.03
N ASP A 182 -16.75 5.95 -0.94
CA ASP A 182 -17.39 4.65 -0.78
C ASP A 182 -16.39 3.57 -0.28
N LEU A 183 -15.11 3.71 -0.65
CA LEU A 183 -14.04 2.79 -0.26
C LEU A 183 -12.69 3.52 -0.16
N PHE A 184 -11.71 2.91 0.53
CA PHE A 184 -10.33 3.38 0.57
C PHE A 184 -9.42 2.53 -0.30
N LEU A 185 -8.45 3.19 -0.94
CA LEU A 185 -7.47 2.56 -1.81
C LEU A 185 -6.06 3.09 -1.50
N PRO A 186 -5.38 2.56 -0.46
CA PRO A 186 -3.92 2.61 -0.38
C PRO A 186 -3.30 1.91 -1.58
N GLU A 187 -2.63 2.67 -2.44
CA GLU A 187 -2.15 2.20 -3.74
C GLU A 187 -0.69 2.52 -4.04
N THR A 188 -0.16 1.92 -5.10
CA THR A 188 1.23 2.08 -5.55
C THR A 188 2.24 1.85 -4.42
N THR A 189 1.92 0.95 -3.49
CA THR A 189 2.79 0.67 -2.35
C THR A 189 4.05 -0.02 -2.82
N PHE A 190 5.20 0.61 -2.60
CA PHE A 190 6.51 -0.01 -2.82
C PHE A 190 7.22 -0.41 -1.51
N ASP A 191 6.81 0.17 -0.38
CA ASP A 191 7.24 -0.13 0.98
C ASP A 191 6.07 -0.72 1.78
N THR A 192 6.12 -2.02 2.09
CA THR A 192 5.01 -2.67 2.82
C THR A 192 4.87 -2.15 4.26
N LEU A 193 5.93 -1.59 4.85
CA LEU A 193 5.84 -0.99 6.19
C LEU A 193 5.00 0.31 6.15
N ASN A 194 5.11 1.10 5.09
CA ASN A 194 4.23 2.25 4.84
C ASN A 194 2.76 1.81 4.72
N LEU A 195 2.50 0.71 4.01
CA LEU A 195 1.14 0.18 3.87
C LEU A 195 0.59 -0.34 5.19
N LYS A 196 1.41 -0.99 6.03
CA LYS A 196 1.04 -1.36 7.40
C LYS A 196 0.67 -0.12 8.23
N ALA A 197 1.39 0.99 8.08
CA ALA A 197 1.04 2.26 8.71
C ALA A 197 -0.29 2.83 8.19
N ALA A 198 -0.55 2.76 6.87
CA ALA A 198 -1.84 3.14 6.29
C ALA A 198 -3.00 2.29 6.82
N ILE A 199 -2.81 0.97 6.89
CA ILE A 199 -3.76 0.01 7.49
C ILE A 199 -4.03 0.37 8.95
N PHE A 200 -2.99 0.71 9.72
CA PHE A 200 -3.12 1.10 11.12
C PHE A 200 -3.91 2.40 11.28
N GLY A 201 -3.63 3.42 10.45
CA GLY A 201 -4.37 4.69 10.42
C GLY A 201 -5.85 4.49 10.11
N LEU A 202 -6.16 3.69 9.07
CA LEU A 202 -7.53 3.32 8.70
C LEU A 202 -8.26 2.58 9.82
N ASN A 203 -7.61 1.58 10.44
CA ASN A 203 -8.20 0.82 11.55
C ASN A 203 -8.44 1.70 12.78
N THR A 204 -7.61 2.71 13.01
CA THR A 204 -7.81 3.69 14.07
C THR A 204 -9.06 4.53 13.79
N LEU A 205 -9.23 5.02 12.57
CA LEU A 205 -10.45 5.72 12.15
C LEU A 205 -11.69 4.82 12.27
N PHE A 206 -11.64 3.56 11.82
CA PHE A 206 -12.78 2.65 11.91
C PHE A 206 -13.20 2.33 13.33
N ARG A 207 -12.24 2.25 14.27
CA ARG A 207 -12.53 2.10 15.70
C ARG A 207 -13.19 3.35 16.27
N GLU A 208 -12.75 4.53 15.87
CA GLU A 208 -13.34 5.81 16.29
C GLU A 208 -14.80 5.97 15.83
N ILE A 209 -15.09 5.67 14.56
CA ILE A 209 -16.43 5.87 13.98
C ILE A 209 -17.39 4.69 14.18
N GLY A 210 -16.90 3.54 14.64
CA GLY A 210 -17.70 2.33 14.92
C GLY A 210 -18.16 1.55 13.68
N PHE A 211 -17.82 1.99 12.46
CA PHE A 211 -18.08 1.28 11.22
C PHE A 211 -16.84 1.26 10.32
N ARG A 212 -16.84 0.35 9.34
CA ARG A 212 -15.76 0.20 8.36
C ARG A 212 -16.28 0.28 6.93
N LEU A 213 -15.52 0.95 6.06
CA LEU A 213 -15.66 0.91 4.61
C LEU A 213 -14.78 -0.20 3.99
N PRO A 214 -15.10 -0.69 2.79
CA PRO A 214 -14.21 -1.55 2.03
C PRO A 214 -12.83 -0.91 1.85
N VAL A 215 -11.78 -1.73 1.96
CA VAL A 215 -10.40 -1.29 1.74
C VAL A 215 -9.79 -2.16 0.65
N PHE A 216 -9.27 -1.53 -0.39
CA PHE A 216 -8.48 -2.13 -1.45
C PHE A 216 -7.02 -1.84 -1.15
N LEU A 217 -6.14 -2.83 -1.25
CA LEU A 217 -4.71 -2.65 -1.00
C LEU A 217 -3.93 -3.00 -2.26
N SER A 218 -3.19 -2.04 -2.80
CA SER A 218 -2.37 -2.25 -4.00
C SER A 218 -0.88 -2.17 -3.71
N VAL A 219 -0.12 -3.06 -4.34
CA VAL A 219 1.34 -3.09 -4.32
C VAL A 219 1.89 -2.87 -5.74
N THR A 220 3.04 -2.22 -5.84
CA THR A 220 3.76 -2.07 -7.10
C THR A 220 5.05 -2.88 -7.09
N PHE A 221 5.38 -3.47 -8.24
CA PHE A 221 6.64 -4.16 -8.50
C PHE A 221 7.42 -3.33 -9.50
N SER A 222 8.61 -2.87 -9.11
CA SER A 222 9.41 -1.89 -9.86
C SER A 222 10.15 -2.51 -11.05
N ASP A 223 10.33 -3.83 -11.06
CA ASP A 223 11.04 -4.53 -12.12
C ASP A 223 10.53 -5.97 -12.31
N LYS A 224 11.22 -6.72 -13.17
CA LYS A 224 10.91 -8.12 -13.48
C LYS A 224 11.43 -9.13 -12.44
N SER A 225 12.04 -8.68 -11.33
CA SER A 225 12.55 -9.56 -10.27
C SER A 225 11.43 -10.25 -9.49
N GLY A 226 10.20 -9.72 -9.54
CA GLY A 226 9.08 -10.19 -8.74
C GLY A 226 9.15 -9.77 -7.27
N ARG A 227 9.97 -8.75 -6.94
CA ARG A 227 10.06 -8.14 -5.62
C ARG A 227 9.61 -6.68 -5.64
N THR A 228 9.00 -6.24 -4.55
CA THR A 228 8.74 -4.81 -4.29
C THR A 228 10.06 -4.05 -4.20
N LEU A 229 10.03 -2.72 -4.23
CA LEU A 229 11.24 -1.90 -4.04
C LEU A 229 11.92 -2.21 -2.69
N SER A 230 11.11 -2.48 -1.66
CA SER A 230 11.55 -2.93 -0.34
C SER A 230 11.90 -4.43 -0.26
N GLY A 231 12.05 -5.11 -1.40
CA GLY A 231 12.60 -6.46 -1.49
C GLY A 231 11.63 -7.62 -1.20
N GLN A 232 10.36 -7.35 -0.85
CA GLN A 232 9.40 -8.41 -0.54
C GLN A 232 8.88 -9.16 -1.77
N THR A 233 8.81 -10.49 -1.66
CA THR A 233 8.09 -11.35 -2.60
C THR A 233 6.56 -11.21 -2.47
N ILE A 234 5.79 -11.64 -3.47
CA ILE A 234 4.32 -11.59 -3.47
C ILE A 234 3.72 -12.36 -2.27
N ASN A 235 4.25 -13.56 -1.99
CA ASN A 235 3.77 -14.38 -0.87
C ASN A 235 4.04 -13.70 0.48
N ALA A 236 5.24 -13.11 0.64
CA ALA A 236 5.60 -12.39 1.85
C ALA A 236 4.76 -11.11 2.02
N PHE A 237 4.52 -10.37 0.94
CA PHE A 237 3.65 -9.20 0.92
C PHE A 237 2.25 -9.56 1.42
N TRP A 238 1.61 -10.57 0.79
CA TRP A 238 0.26 -10.99 1.18
C TRP A 238 0.20 -11.40 2.65
N GLU A 239 1.17 -12.19 3.12
CA GLU A 239 1.24 -12.60 4.52
C GLU A 239 1.40 -11.41 5.48
N SER A 240 2.13 -10.38 5.07
CA SER A 240 2.35 -9.16 5.86
C SER A 240 1.08 -8.34 6.05
N ILE A 241 0.16 -8.33 5.07
CA ILE A 241 -1.01 -7.44 5.08
C ILE A 241 -2.36 -8.13 5.25
N ARG A 242 -2.44 -9.46 5.14
CA ARG A 242 -3.73 -10.20 5.21
C ARG A 242 -4.48 -10.02 6.53
N HIS A 243 -3.78 -9.68 7.61
CA HIS A 243 -4.37 -9.36 8.91
C HIS A 243 -5.36 -8.17 8.83
N ALA A 244 -5.20 -7.29 7.83
CA ALA A 244 -6.11 -6.18 7.58
C ALA A 244 -7.50 -6.60 7.09
N ASN A 245 -7.66 -7.86 6.66
CA ASN A 245 -8.86 -8.40 6.01
C ASN A 245 -9.38 -7.48 4.88
N PRO A 246 -8.54 -7.14 3.88
CA PRO A 246 -8.94 -6.22 2.81
C PRO A 246 -10.08 -6.80 1.97
N TYR A 247 -10.90 -5.92 1.41
CA TYR A 247 -11.99 -6.33 0.53
C TYR A 247 -11.47 -6.83 -0.82
N ALA A 248 -10.37 -6.23 -1.30
CA ALA A 248 -9.62 -6.69 -2.45
C ALA A 248 -8.13 -6.37 -2.30
N VAL A 249 -7.27 -7.15 -2.94
CA VAL A 249 -5.82 -6.94 -3.01
C VAL A 249 -5.38 -7.01 -4.46
N GLY A 250 -4.40 -6.22 -4.87
CA GLY A 250 -4.03 -6.16 -6.27
C GLY A 250 -2.70 -5.50 -6.53
N MET A 251 -2.47 -5.24 -7.81
CA MET A 251 -1.25 -4.60 -8.29
C MET A 251 -1.58 -3.46 -9.24
N ASN A 252 -0.75 -2.42 -9.18
CA ASN A 252 -0.83 -1.30 -10.10
C ASN A 252 0.53 -0.67 -10.31
N CYS A 253 0.63 0.13 -11.39
CA CYS A 253 1.85 0.85 -11.77
C CYS A 253 3.07 -0.08 -11.96
N GLY A 254 4.24 0.53 -12.19
CA GLY A 254 5.54 -0.13 -12.41
C GLY A 254 5.66 -0.82 -13.77
N LEU A 255 4.67 -1.64 -14.14
CA LEU A 255 4.72 -2.57 -15.25
C LEU A 255 3.42 -2.52 -16.08
N GLY A 256 3.56 -2.87 -17.37
CA GLY A 256 2.42 -3.11 -18.25
C GLY A 256 1.75 -4.47 -18.01
N ALA A 257 0.58 -4.67 -18.61
CA ALA A 257 -0.25 -5.86 -18.43
C ALA A 257 0.50 -7.17 -18.75
N SER A 258 1.30 -7.18 -19.82
CA SER A 258 2.07 -8.36 -20.25
C SER A 258 3.06 -8.86 -19.20
N SER A 259 3.57 -7.98 -18.33
CA SER A 259 4.52 -8.34 -17.28
C SER A 259 3.85 -8.67 -15.95
N LEU A 260 2.68 -8.08 -15.66
CA LEU A 260 1.96 -8.28 -14.40
C LEU A 260 1.18 -9.60 -14.33
N ILE A 261 0.91 -10.27 -15.46
CA ILE A 261 0.05 -11.47 -15.46
C ILE A 261 0.59 -12.59 -14.56
N ASN A 262 1.88 -12.90 -14.65
CA ASN A 262 2.49 -13.96 -13.84
C ASN A 262 2.45 -13.64 -12.33
N TYR A 263 2.54 -12.35 -11.98
CA TYR A 263 2.46 -11.90 -10.59
C TYR A 263 1.03 -11.96 -10.06
N ILE A 264 0.05 -11.58 -10.89
CA ILE A 264 -1.37 -11.75 -10.55
C ILE A 264 -1.74 -13.23 -10.43
N GLU A 265 -1.22 -14.11 -11.28
CA GLU A 265 -1.38 -15.56 -11.15
C GLU A 265 -0.88 -16.04 -9.79
N THR A 266 0.35 -15.68 -9.41
CA THR A 266 0.93 -16.01 -8.10
C THR A 266 0.06 -15.51 -6.94
N LEU A 267 -0.38 -14.24 -6.99
CA LEU A 267 -1.27 -13.67 -5.98
C LEU A 267 -2.62 -14.41 -5.92
N SER A 268 -3.13 -14.85 -7.08
CA SER A 268 -4.40 -15.58 -7.20
C SER A 268 -4.40 -16.96 -6.56
N GLU A 269 -3.24 -17.58 -6.36
CA GLU A 269 -3.10 -18.88 -5.72
C GLU A 269 -3.08 -18.80 -4.19
N ILE A 270 -2.79 -17.61 -3.63
CA ILE A 270 -2.58 -17.43 -2.19
C ILE A 270 -3.60 -16.49 -1.53
N ALA A 271 -4.18 -15.54 -2.27
CA ALA A 271 -5.10 -14.56 -1.71
C ALA A 271 -6.51 -15.15 -1.50
N ASP A 272 -6.99 -15.06 -0.26
CA ASP A 272 -8.35 -15.47 0.15
C ASP A 272 -9.39 -14.33 -0.01
N THR A 273 -9.01 -13.26 -0.72
CA THR A 273 -9.86 -12.11 -1.02
C THR A 273 -10.03 -11.87 -2.53
N LYS A 274 -10.75 -10.81 -2.92
CA LYS A 274 -10.92 -10.43 -4.33
C LYS A 274 -9.62 -9.86 -4.89
N ILE A 275 -9.41 -9.98 -6.21
CA ILE A 275 -8.18 -9.51 -6.86
C ILE A 275 -8.48 -8.40 -7.86
N PHE A 276 -7.60 -7.41 -7.91
CA PHE A 276 -7.62 -6.36 -8.92
C PHE A 276 -6.27 -6.16 -9.59
N CYS A 277 -6.29 -5.59 -10.78
CA CYS A 277 -5.09 -5.15 -11.49
C CYS A 277 -5.41 -3.94 -12.37
N TYR A 278 -4.65 -2.85 -12.26
CA TYR A 278 -4.73 -1.73 -13.18
C TYR A 278 -3.33 -1.37 -13.69
N PRO A 279 -2.88 -2.00 -14.80
CA PRO A 279 -1.52 -1.86 -15.33
C PRO A 279 -1.28 -0.50 -16.00
N ASN A 280 -0.01 -0.15 -16.20
CA ASN A 280 0.36 0.95 -17.10
C ASN A 280 0.07 0.59 -18.57
N ALA A 281 -0.03 1.60 -19.44
CA ALA A 281 -0.05 1.45 -20.90
C ALA A 281 1.36 1.11 -21.44
N GLY A 282 1.94 0.02 -20.95
CA GLY A 282 3.32 -0.39 -21.20
C GLY A 282 4.32 0.23 -20.23
N LEU A 283 5.59 0.21 -20.61
CA LEU A 283 6.66 0.86 -19.85
C LEU A 283 6.72 2.36 -20.19
N PRO A 284 7.13 3.23 -19.25
CA PRO A 284 7.36 4.64 -19.55
C PRO A 284 8.37 4.81 -20.69
N ASN A 285 8.00 5.61 -21.69
CA ASN A 285 8.84 5.96 -22.83
C ASN A 285 8.88 7.49 -23.01
N PRO A 286 9.97 8.18 -22.58
CA PRO A 286 10.12 9.63 -22.73
C PRO A 286 10.11 10.13 -24.19
N LEU A 287 10.32 9.24 -25.16
CA LEU A 287 10.30 9.57 -26.59
C LEU A 287 8.90 9.46 -27.20
N SER A 288 7.93 8.88 -26.48
CA SER A 288 6.53 8.84 -26.91
C SER A 288 5.83 10.16 -26.63
N ASP A 289 4.99 10.61 -27.55
CA ASP A 289 4.17 11.82 -27.40
C ASP A 289 3.28 11.80 -26.15
N THR A 290 2.86 10.61 -25.70
CA THR A 290 2.03 10.42 -24.50
C THR A 290 2.84 10.00 -23.28
N GLY A 291 4.15 9.77 -23.44
CA GLY A 291 5.02 9.13 -22.46
C GLY A 291 4.87 7.60 -22.39
N TYR A 292 3.99 6.99 -23.20
CA TYR A 292 3.66 5.56 -23.18
C TYR A 292 3.36 5.04 -24.60
N ASP A 293 3.76 3.81 -24.92
CA ASP A 293 3.62 3.28 -26.29
C ASP A 293 2.38 2.43 -26.51
N GLU A 294 1.81 1.81 -25.47
CA GLU A 294 0.69 0.90 -25.68
C GLU A 294 -0.59 1.67 -25.99
N THR A 295 -1.24 1.27 -27.09
CA THR A 295 -2.56 1.78 -27.49
C THR A 295 -3.68 1.09 -26.71
N PRO A 296 -4.93 1.59 -26.78
CA PRO A 296 -6.09 0.91 -26.20
C PRO A 296 -6.23 -0.56 -26.63
N ASP A 297 -5.97 -0.87 -27.90
CA ASP A 297 -6.06 -2.23 -28.43
C ASP A 297 -4.93 -3.13 -27.92
N MET A 298 -3.70 -2.60 -27.80
CA MET A 298 -2.58 -3.35 -27.24
C MET A 298 -2.83 -3.69 -25.76
N THR A 299 -3.18 -2.68 -24.96
CA THR A 299 -3.45 -2.84 -23.52
C THR A 299 -4.59 -3.83 -23.28
N SER A 300 -5.73 -3.64 -23.99
CA SER A 300 -6.90 -4.50 -23.79
C SER A 300 -6.66 -5.94 -24.26
N LYS A 301 -5.87 -6.17 -25.31
CA LYS A 301 -5.46 -7.51 -25.75
C LYS A 301 -4.65 -8.23 -24.68
N GLU A 302 -3.76 -7.54 -23.99
CA GLU A 302 -2.99 -8.12 -22.89
C GLU A 302 -3.88 -8.39 -21.67
N ILE A 303 -4.78 -7.46 -21.31
CA ILE A 303 -5.76 -7.66 -20.23
C ILE A 303 -6.71 -8.84 -20.52
N LYS A 304 -7.03 -9.12 -21.78
CA LYS A 304 -7.83 -10.29 -22.15
C LYS A 304 -7.26 -11.60 -21.60
N LYS A 305 -5.94 -11.73 -21.52
CA LYS A 305 -5.29 -12.93 -20.97
C LYS A 305 -5.64 -13.15 -19.49
N PHE A 306 -5.73 -12.07 -18.71
CA PHE A 306 -6.16 -12.14 -17.30
C PHE A 306 -7.61 -12.58 -17.16
N VAL A 307 -8.46 -12.09 -18.06
CA VAL A 307 -9.89 -12.41 -18.12
C VAL A 307 -10.09 -13.88 -18.52
N ASP A 308 -9.39 -14.34 -19.55
CA ASP A 308 -9.46 -15.72 -20.04
C ASP A 308 -8.99 -16.71 -18.95
N SER A 309 -7.99 -16.34 -18.15
CA SER A 309 -7.52 -17.10 -16.99
C SER A 309 -8.35 -16.89 -15.72
N SER A 310 -9.45 -16.12 -15.77
CA SER A 310 -10.35 -15.85 -14.63
C SER A 310 -9.65 -15.32 -13.37
N LEU A 311 -8.66 -14.44 -13.55
CA LEU A 311 -7.79 -13.98 -12.45
C LEU A 311 -8.32 -12.78 -11.66
N LEU A 312 -9.27 -12.02 -12.23
CA LEU A 312 -9.63 -10.70 -11.73
C LEU A 312 -11.08 -10.60 -11.24
N ASN A 313 -11.31 -9.70 -10.29
CA ASN A 313 -12.61 -9.20 -9.86
C ASN A 313 -12.80 -7.72 -10.23
N PHE A 314 -11.70 -6.97 -10.29
CA PHE A 314 -11.66 -5.58 -10.75
C PHE A 314 -10.49 -5.39 -11.70
N VAL A 315 -10.63 -4.46 -12.64
CA VAL A 315 -9.56 -4.10 -13.57
C VAL A 315 -9.68 -2.65 -13.96
N GLY A 316 -8.57 -1.96 -14.24
CA GLY A 316 -8.57 -0.58 -14.70
C GLY A 316 -7.29 -0.26 -15.46
N GLY A 317 -6.85 1.00 -15.39
CA GLY A 317 -5.57 1.43 -15.93
C GLY A 317 -4.82 2.36 -14.99
N CYS A 318 -3.49 2.35 -15.05
CA CYS A 318 -2.62 3.30 -14.35
C CYS A 318 -1.95 4.23 -15.36
N CYS A 319 -0.68 4.59 -15.18
CA CYS A 319 0.01 5.58 -16.00
C CYS A 319 -0.07 5.28 -17.50
N GLY A 320 -0.33 6.34 -18.30
CA GLY A 320 -0.50 6.23 -19.75
C GLY A 320 -1.91 5.86 -20.21
N THR A 321 -2.75 5.30 -19.34
CA THR A 321 -4.11 4.87 -19.73
C THR A 321 -5.09 6.04 -19.80
N THR A 322 -5.90 6.05 -20.86
CA THR A 322 -6.87 7.11 -21.18
C THR A 322 -8.30 6.60 -21.13
N PRO A 323 -9.32 7.47 -21.25
CA PRO A 323 -10.71 7.03 -21.39
C PRO A 323 -10.92 6.01 -22.53
N ASP A 324 -10.14 6.08 -23.61
CA ASP A 324 -10.20 5.11 -24.72
C ASP A 324 -9.69 3.72 -24.30
N HIS A 325 -8.64 3.68 -23.47
CA HIS A 325 -8.15 2.43 -22.88
C HIS A 325 -9.22 1.78 -22.01
N ILE A 326 -9.85 2.55 -21.13
CA ILE A 326 -10.93 2.07 -20.26
C ILE A 326 -12.10 1.52 -21.09
N ASN A 327 -12.48 2.19 -22.17
CA ASN A 327 -13.51 1.69 -23.09
C ASN A 327 -13.09 0.40 -23.81
N ALA A 328 -11.82 0.26 -24.20
CA ALA A 328 -11.30 -0.98 -24.80
C ALA A 328 -11.30 -2.15 -23.79
N ILE A 329 -10.89 -1.90 -22.55
CA ILE A 329 -10.92 -2.87 -21.44
C ILE A 329 -12.36 -3.31 -21.16
N LYS A 330 -13.30 -2.37 -21.10
CA LYS A 330 -14.74 -2.65 -20.94
C LYS A 330 -15.26 -3.69 -21.93
N LYS A 331 -14.84 -3.60 -23.19
CA LYS A 331 -15.25 -4.55 -24.25
C LYS A 331 -14.72 -5.96 -23.97
N VAL A 332 -13.48 -6.05 -23.50
CA VAL A 332 -12.80 -7.33 -23.22
C VAL A 332 -13.39 -8.04 -22.00
N ILE A 333 -13.79 -7.30 -20.97
CA ILE A 333 -14.35 -7.89 -19.74
C ILE A 333 -15.85 -8.22 -19.85
N LYS A 334 -16.51 -7.83 -20.95
CA LYS A 334 -17.95 -8.02 -21.12
C LYS A 334 -18.30 -9.51 -21.14
N GLY A 335 -19.13 -9.94 -20.19
CA GLY A 335 -19.54 -11.34 -20.06
C GLY A 335 -18.51 -12.24 -19.36
N ALA A 336 -17.40 -11.67 -18.88
CA ALA A 336 -16.40 -12.40 -18.11
C ALA A 336 -16.95 -12.83 -16.74
N THR A 337 -16.53 -14.02 -16.30
CA THR A 337 -16.84 -14.50 -14.95
C THR A 337 -15.79 -13.98 -13.97
N PRO A 338 -16.19 -13.32 -12.87
CA PRO A 338 -15.25 -12.86 -11.85
C PRO A 338 -14.53 -14.03 -11.16
N ARG A 339 -13.28 -13.79 -10.73
CA ARG A 339 -12.51 -14.76 -9.94
C ARG A 339 -13.28 -15.21 -8.69
N LYS A 340 -13.28 -16.51 -8.42
CA LYS A 340 -13.77 -17.07 -7.15
C LYS A 340 -12.69 -16.96 -6.07
N LYS A 341 -13.08 -16.51 -4.88
CA LYS A 341 -12.18 -16.43 -3.72
C LYS A 341 -11.76 -17.83 -3.28
N LEU A 342 -10.51 -17.96 -2.83
CA LEU A 342 -10.03 -19.17 -2.19
C LEU A 342 -10.56 -19.29 -0.75
N GLN A 343 -10.57 -20.52 -0.23
CA GLN A 343 -10.78 -20.74 1.19
C GLN A 343 -9.52 -20.32 1.97
N LYS A 344 -9.75 -19.66 3.11
CA LYS A 344 -8.68 -19.24 4.01
C LYS A 344 -7.93 -20.45 4.55
N ARG A 345 -6.61 -20.48 4.35
CA ARG A 345 -5.73 -21.49 4.95
C ARG A 345 -5.47 -21.15 6.42
N ASN A 346 -5.57 -22.14 7.30
CA ASN A 346 -5.35 -22.04 8.75
C ASN A 346 -3.98 -22.60 9.15
N LEU A 347 -2.92 -22.20 8.46
CA LEU A 347 -1.54 -22.56 8.82
C LEU A 347 -0.88 -21.44 9.61
N SER A 348 0.07 -21.80 10.46
CA SER A 348 0.97 -20.81 11.09
C SER A 348 1.96 -20.32 10.04
N SER A 349 1.82 -19.06 9.65
CA SER A 349 2.65 -18.42 8.63
C SER A 349 3.16 -17.07 9.12
N TYR A 350 4.35 -16.72 8.63
CA TYR A 350 5.15 -15.56 8.99
C TYR A 350 5.83 -15.03 7.73
N SER A 351 6.44 -13.85 7.81
CA SER A 351 7.24 -13.34 6.71
C SER A 351 8.35 -12.40 7.16
N GLY A 352 9.48 -12.47 6.47
CA GLY A 352 10.43 -11.38 6.32
C GLY A 352 10.23 -10.73 4.94
N LEU A 353 11.29 -10.72 4.12
CA LEU A 353 11.18 -10.50 2.67
C LEU A 353 10.63 -11.73 1.94
N GLU A 354 10.77 -12.90 2.55
CA GLU A 354 10.27 -14.18 2.06
C GLU A 354 9.22 -14.76 3.01
N HIS A 355 8.38 -15.63 2.46
CA HIS A 355 7.27 -16.24 3.17
C HIS A 355 7.73 -17.50 3.88
N LEU A 356 7.38 -17.64 5.16
CA LEU A 356 7.61 -18.84 5.95
C LEU A 356 6.28 -19.42 6.39
N THR A 357 6.04 -20.69 6.15
CA THR A 357 4.86 -21.40 6.65
C THR A 357 5.28 -22.69 7.32
N LYS A 358 4.68 -22.99 8.46
CA LYS A 358 4.79 -24.29 9.10
C LYS A 358 3.86 -25.28 8.39
N ASP A 359 4.44 -26.22 7.65
CA ASP A 359 3.74 -27.25 6.88
C ASP A 359 4.48 -28.60 6.98
N GLU A 360 4.15 -29.57 6.12
CA GLU A 360 4.80 -30.89 6.11
C GLU A 360 6.30 -30.81 5.76
N THR A 361 6.69 -29.83 4.93
CA THR A 361 8.09 -29.59 4.56
C THR A 361 8.83 -28.90 5.70
N ASN A 362 8.23 -27.87 6.29
CA ASN A 362 8.77 -27.07 7.39
C ASN A 362 8.10 -27.44 8.72
N SER A 363 8.19 -28.72 9.08
CA SER A 363 7.50 -29.26 10.26
C SER A 363 8.10 -28.78 11.59
N PHE A 364 9.40 -28.46 11.61
CA PHE A 364 10.13 -27.87 12.74
C PHE A 364 10.82 -26.58 12.31
N LEU A 365 10.47 -25.46 12.97
CA LEU A 365 11.06 -24.15 12.70
C LEU A 365 12.17 -23.86 13.71
N VAL A 366 13.38 -23.63 13.20
CA VAL A 366 14.55 -23.25 13.99
C VAL A 366 14.53 -21.74 14.23
N ILE A 367 14.61 -21.32 15.50
CA ILE A 367 14.73 -19.93 15.90
C ILE A 367 16.18 -19.68 16.34
N GLY A 368 16.85 -18.70 15.75
CA GLY A 368 18.19 -18.28 16.15
C GLY A 368 18.14 -17.40 17.40
N GLU A 369 18.75 -17.86 18.50
CA GLU A 369 18.70 -17.23 19.83
C GLU A 369 19.91 -16.31 20.17
N ARG A 370 20.93 -16.24 19.31
CA ARG A 370 22.23 -15.61 19.65
C ARG A 370 22.22 -14.08 19.61
N THR A 371 21.17 -13.47 19.08
CA THR A 371 20.92 -12.02 19.02
C THR A 371 20.19 -11.54 20.27
N ASN A 372 20.68 -11.97 21.42
CA ASN A 372 20.06 -11.76 22.73
C ASN A 372 21.12 -11.27 23.72
N VAL A 373 20.95 -10.06 24.26
CA VAL A 373 21.92 -9.44 25.19
C VAL A 373 22.08 -10.22 26.50
N THR A 374 21.06 -10.97 26.92
CA THR A 374 21.14 -11.80 28.14
C THR A 374 21.74 -13.18 27.88
N GLY A 375 21.49 -13.75 26.70
CA GLY A 375 21.87 -15.12 26.35
C GLY A 375 23.21 -15.27 25.62
N SER A 376 23.73 -14.19 25.02
CA SER A 376 24.90 -14.23 24.13
C SER A 376 25.98 -13.24 24.57
N PRO A 377 27.05 -13.70 25.23
CA PRO A 377 28.13 -12.83 25.71
C PRO A 377 28.80 -12.01 24.61
N GLN A 378 28.92 -12.59 23.40
CA GLN A 378 29.50 -11.89 22.25
C GLN A 378 28.58 -10.75 21.79
N PHE A 379 27.27 -11.01 21.63
CA PHE A 379 26.32 -9.99 21.20
C PHE A 379 26.19 -8.87 22.24
N ALA A 380 26.07 -9.23 23.52
CA ALA A 380 26.01 -8.26 24.62
C ALA A 380 27.22 -7.31 24.63
N ARG A 381 28.43 -7.85 24.40
CA ARG A 381 29.66 -7.04 24.30
C ARG A 381 29.59 -6.05 23.15
N LEU A 382 29.22 -6.51 21.95
CA LEU A 382 29.14 -5.67 20.75
C LEU A 382 28.13 -4.53 20.91
N ILE A 383 26.95 -4.83 21.47
CA ILE A 383 25.91 -3.81 21.72
C ILE A 383 26.38 -2.77 22.75
N LYS A 384 27.06 -3.20 23.83
CA LYS A 384 27.64 -2.28 24.83
C LYS A 384 28.77 -1.42 24.28
N GLU A 385 29.53 -1.93 23.32
CA GLU A 385 30.60 -1.21 22.61
C GLU A 385 30.06 -0.32 21.48
N GLY A 386 28.76 -0.39 21.16
CA GLY A 386 28.15 0.33 20.03
C GLY A 386 28.51 -0.23 18.66
N ALA A 387 29.08 -1.43 18.59
CA ALA A 387 29.52 -2.12 17.37
C ALA A 387 28.36 -2.86 16.70
N TYR A 388 27.34 -2.11 16.26
CA TYR A 388 26.11 -2.68 15.69
C TYR A 388 26.34 -3.42 14.37
N GLU A 389 27.27 -2.96 13.52
CA GLU A 389 27.61 -3.62 12.26
C GLU A 389 28.21 -5.01 12.50
N GLU A 390 29.11 -5.15 13.47
CA GLU A 390 29.65 -6.45 13.88
C GLU A 390 28.56 -7.34 14.50
N ALA A 391 27.57 -6.74 15.17
CA ALA A 391 26.45 -7.48 15.74
C ALA A 391 25.54 -8.08 14.66
N LEU A 392 25.37 -7.42 13.51
CA LEU A 392 24.61 -7.94 12.36
C LEU A 392 25.19 -9.27 11.84
N GLU A 393 26.52 -9.44 11.89
CA GLU A 393 27.16 -10.70 11.48
C GLU A 393 26.68 -11.89 12.32
N ILE A 394 26.32 -11.68 13.58
CA ILE A 394 25.74 -12.75 14.43
C ILE A 394 24.36 -13.15 13.90
N ALA A 395 23.51 -12.18 13.52
CA ALA A 395 22.21 -12.47 12.90
C ALA A 395 22.40 -13.20 11.56
N LYS A 396 23.30 -12.70 10.71
CA LYS A 396 23.60 -13.25 9.39
C LYS A 396 24.09 -14.70 9.45
N GLN A 397 25.01 -14.99 10.37
CA GLN A 397 25.51 -16.34 10.61
C GLN A 397 24.41 -17.30 11.04
N GLN A 398 23.46 -16.86 11.87
CA GLN A 398 22.34 -17.71 12.28
C GLN A 398 21.46 -18.09 11.10
N VAL A 399 21.14 -17.14 10.23
CA VAL A 399 20.36 -17.42 9.01
C VAL A 399 21.14 -18.34 8.06
N ALA A 400 22.43 -18.07 7.85
CA ALA A 400 23.30 -18.91 7.02
C ALA A 400 23.41 -20.36 7.54
N ASN A 401 23.31 -20.55 8.86
CA ASN A 401 23.35 -21.86 9.52
C ASN A 401 21.96 -22.51 9.67
N GLY A 402 20.93 -22.00 9.00
CA GLY A 402 19.62 -22.65 8.91
C GLY A 402 18.57 -22.18 9.93
N ALA A 403 18.78 -21.04 10.59
CA ALA A 403 17.70 -20.41 11.34
C ALA A 403 16.58 -19.96 10.38
N HIS A 404 15.35 -20.36 10.67
CA HIS A 404 14.16 -19.97 9.91
C HIS A 404 13.59 -18.65 10.41
N ILE A 405 13.87 -18.28 11.66
CA ILE A 405 13.43 -17.07 12.37
C ILE A 405 14.62 -16.58 13.20
N ILE A 406 14.79 -15.27 13.36
CA ILE A 406 15.79 -14.69 14.26
C ILE A 406 15.10 -14.03 15.46
N ASP A 407 15.50 -14.41 16.67
CA ASP A 407 15.08 -13.81 17.94
C ASP A 407 15.95 -12.60 18.28
N ILE A 408 15.35 -11.48 18.67
CA ILE A 408 16.08 -10.26 18.99
C ILE A 408 15.63 -9.74 20.34
N ASN A 409 16.57 -9.69 21.29
CA ASN A 409 16.32 -9.26 22.67
C ASN A 409 17.36 -8.24 23.13
N PHE A 410 16.87 -7.13 23.71
CA PHE A 410 17.66 -6.05 24.31
C PHE A 410 17.28 -5.77 25.78
N ASP A 411 16.72 -6.76 26.47
CA ASP A 411 16.31 -6.62 27.86
C ASP A 411 17.52 -6.68 28.80
N GLU A 412 18.12 -5.51 29.03
CA GLU A 412 19.18 -5.36 30.03
C GLU A 412 19.07 -4.00 30.72
N GLY A 413 19.19 -3.97 32.05
CA GLY A 413 18.84 -2.79 32.86
C GLY A 413 19.71 -1.54 32.61
N LEU A 414 20.84 -1.67 31.92
CA LEU A 414 21.74 -0.57 31.58
C LEU A 414 21.54 -0.04 30.14
N LEU A 415 20.69 -0.69 29.34
CA LEU A 415 20.44 -0.31 27.95
C LEU A 415 19.11 0.43 27.82
N ASP A 416 19.05 1.38 26.90
CA ASP A 416 17.78 1.85 26.36
C ASP A 416 17.26 0.78 25.38
N SER A 417 16.50 -0.19 25.92
CA SER A 417 16.01 -1.33 25.15
C SER A 417 15.16 -0.91 23.93
N GLU A 418 14.40 0.18 24.02
CA GLU A 418 13.56 0.66 22.92
C GLU A 418 14.43 1.20 21.80
N GLN A 419 15.39 2.08 22.15
CA GLN A 419 16.30 2.65 21.17
C GLN A 419 17.21 1.58 20.55
N CYS A 420 17.74 0.64 21.34
CA CYS A 420 18.56 -0.45 20.82
C CYS A 420 17.76 -1.34 19.85
N MET A 421 16.51 -1.68 20.18
CA MET A 421 15.63 -2.47 19.31
C MET A 421 15.38 -1.76 17.98
N THR A 422 14.97 -0.48 18.03
CA THR A 422 14.71 0.32 16.83
C THR A 422 15.95 0.47 15.96
N ASN A 423 17.09 0.84 16.54
CA ASN A 423 18.34 1.03 15.79
C ASN A 423 18.77 -0.28 15.11
N TYR A 424 18.77 -1.39 15.84
CA TYR A 424 19.23 -2.66 15.30
C TYR A 424 18.30 -3.21 14.21
N LEU A 425 16.98 -3.07 14.37
CA LEU A 425 16.03 -3.49 13.33
C LEU A 425 16.11 -2.63 12.08
N ASN A 426 16.34 -1.32 12.23
CA ASN A 426 16.55 -0.43 11.08
C ASN A 426 17.83 -0.81 10.31
N LEU A 427 18.89 -1.22 11.00
CA LEU A 427 20.11 -1.75 10.39
C LEU A 427 19.86 -3.11 9.73
N ILE A 428 19.17 -4.04 10.40
CA ILE A 428 18.79 -5.34 9.83
C ILE A 428 18.03 -5.14 8.52
N ALA A 429 17.10 -4.18 8.48
CA ALA A 429 16.31 -3.86 7.27
C ALA A 429 17.17 -3.56 6.02
N SER A 430 18.44 -3.18 6.18
CA SER A 430 19.38 -2.94 5.08
C SER A 430 20.10 -4.19 4.57
N ASP A 431 20.08 -5.30 5.32
CA ASP A 431 20.70 -6.57 4.93
C ASP A 431 19.63 -7.59 4.47
N PRO A 432 19.54 -7.89 3.16
CA PRO A 432 18.57 -8.84 2.61
C PRO A 432 18.83 -10.30 3.04
N ASP A 433 20.07 -10.66 3.41
CA ASP A 433 20.39 -12.00 3.88
C ASP A 433 19.80 -12.28 5.27
N ILE A 434 19.66 -11.23 6.09
CA ILE A 434 19.02 -11.31 7.40
C ILE A 434 17.50 -11.18 7.24
N THR A 435 17.03 -10.16 6.54
CA THR A 435 15.60 -9.81 6.48
C THR A 435 14.75 -10.77 5.66
N LYS A 436 15.35 -11.68 4.89
CA LYS A 436 14.58 -12.73 4.19
C LYS A 436 13.75 -13.59 5.15
N VAL A 437 14.22 -13.82 6.38
CA VAL A 437 13.49 -14.57 7.40
C VAL A 437 12.65 -13.67 8.32
N PRO A 438 11.57 -14.17 8.93
CA PRO A 438 10.81 -13.43 9.93
C PRO A 438 11.64 -13.14 11.18
N ILE A 439 11.28 -12.05 11.85
CA ILE A 439 11.90 -11.61 13.10
C ILE A 439 10.96 -11.88 14.27
N MET A 440 11.50 -12.46 15.34
CA MET A 440 10.87 -12.56 16.66
C MET A 440 11.38 -11.41 17.52
N ILE A 441 10.47 -10.52 17.89
CA ILE A 441 10.75 -9.39 18.78
C ILE A 441 10.60 -9.90 20.21
N ASP A 442 11.72 -10.00 20.92
CA ASP A 442 11.77 -10.53 22.28
C ASP A 442 11.99 -9.41 23.31
N SER A 443 11.00 -9.21 24.17
CA SER A 443 11.09 -8.37 25.35
C SER A 443 9.98 -8.69 26.36
N SER A 444 10.29 -8.46 27.63
CA SER A 444 9.34 -8.40 28.74
C SER A 444 8.57 -7.07 28.80
N LYS A 445 9.00 -6.03 28.08
CA LYS A 445 8.37 -4.70 28.05
C LYS A 445 7.51 -4.53 26.80
N TRP A 446 6.23 -4.21 26.99
CA TRP A 446 5.32 -3.93 25.87
C TRP A 446 5.83 -2.83 24.94
N SER A 447 6.42 -1.76 25.51
CA SER A 447 6.92 -0.64 24.71
C SER A 447 8.04 -1.04 23.74
N VAL A 448 8.92 -1.97 24.14
CA VAL A 448 9.98 -2.52 23.28
C VAL A 448 9.39 -3.41 22.18
N LEU A 449 8.41 -4.24 22.52
CA LEU A 449 7.68 -5.07 21.54
C LEU A 449 7.01 -4.19 20.48
N GLU A 450 6.34 -3.12 20.91
CA GLU A 450 5.67 -2.16 20.03
C GLU A 450 6.69 -1.40 19.16
N ALA A 451 7.79 -0.91 19.74
CA ALA A 451 8.87 -0.25 19.00
C ALA A 451 9.46 -1.16 17.92
N GLY A 452 9.69 -2.44 18.24
CA GLY A 452 10.18 -3.41 17.26
C GLY A 452 9.19 -3.73 16.15
N LEU A 453 7.91 -3.89 16.47
CA LEU A 453 6.85 -4.13 15.48
C LEU A 453 6.71 -2.99 14.47
N LYS A 454 6.99 -1.75 14.88
CA LYS A 454 7.01 -0.55 14.03
C LYS A 454 8.18 -0.51 13.05
N CYS A 455 9.21 -1.34 13.24
CA CYS A 455 10.40 -1.40 12.37
C CYS A 455 10.37 -2.56 11.37
N ILE A 456 9.53 -3.58 11.57
CA ILE A 456 9.52 -4.78 10.71
C ILE A 456 8.48 -4.71 9.61
N GLN A 457 8.92 -4.91 8.37
CA GLN A 457 8.04 -4.93 7.21
C GLN A 457 7.14 -6.18 7.15
N GLY A 458 7.70 -7.34 7.50
CA GLY A 458 7.03 -8.63 7.45
C GLY A 458 6.04 -8.88 8.60
N ARG A 459 5.48 -10.10 8.63
CA ARG A 459 4.72 -10.65 9.75
C ARG A 459 5.69 -11.38 10.69
N GLY A 460 6.18 -10.66 11.69
CA GLY A 460 7.04 -11.21 12.75
C GLY A 460 6.28 -11.92 13.87
N ILE A 461 7.01 -12.23 14.94
CA ILE A 461 6.50 -12.86 16.16
C ILE A 461 6.74 -11.93 17.35
N VAL A 462 5.79 -11.88 18.27
CA VAL A 462 5.92 -11.18 19.56
C VAL A 462 6.26 -12.21 20.64
N ASN A 463 7.37 -12.01 21.34
CA ASN A 463 7.83 -12.85 22.43
C ASN A 463 8.12 -11.97 23.67
N SER A 464 7.27 -11.87 24.69
CA SER A 464 6.00 -12.56 24.85
C SER A 464 5.05 -11.71 25.70
N ILE A 465 3.77 -12.05 25.63
CA ILE A 465 2.76 -11.60 26.59
C ILE A 465 2.40 -12.77 27.51
N SER A 466 1.90 -12.48 28.71
CA SER A 466 1.53 -13.51 29.68
C SER A 466 0.42 -13.06 30.60
N LEU A 467 -0.22 -14.00 31.30
CA LEU A 467 -1.23 -13.74 32.33
C LEU A 467 -0.63 -13.29 33.68
N LYS A 468 0.63 -12.82 33.71
CA LYS A 468 1.31 -12.41 34.96
C LYS A 468 0.65 -11.21 35.63
N GLU A 469 0.06 -10.31 34.85
CA GLU A 469 -0.60 -9.09 35.34
C GLU A 469 -2.15 -9.21 35.38
N GLY A 470 -2.69 -10.39 35.04
CA GLY A 470 -4.14 -10.64 35.00
C GLY A 470 -4.64 -11.12 33.62
N GLU A 471 -5.94 -11.48 33.56
CA GLU A 471 -6.65 -11.79 32.31
C GLU A 471 -7.30 -10.56 31.66
N ASP A 472 -7.52 -9.49 32.43
CA ASP A 472 -8.25 -8.26 32.03
C ASP A 472 -7.37 -7.21 31.33
#